data_AF-A0A1G1BV35-F1
#
_entry.id   AF-A0A1G1BV35-F1
#
_cell.length_a   1.000
_cell.length_b   1.000
_cell.length_c   1.000
_cell.angle_alpha   90.00
_cell.angle_beta   90.00
_cell.angle_gamma   90.00
#
_symmetry.space_group_name_H-M   'P 1'
#
loop_
_entity.id
_entity.type
_entity.pdbx_description
1 polymer ?
#
loop_
_entity_poly.entity_id
_entity_poly.type
_entity_poly.pdbx_seq_one_letter_code
_entity_poly.pdbx_strand_id
1 'polypeptide(L)' 'MSPKLKECEALALKLPSRERAVLAEHLIASLDELDDAENERLWLEEANRRYQEYKKGTIGARDAKDVLRDARAAIR' A
#
# COMPACT_ATOMS: atom_id res chain seq x y z
N MET A 1 -23.84 8.31 0.06
CA MET A 1 -23.26 7.96 1.38
C MET A 1 -24.36 7.78 2.40
N SER A 2 -24.29 6.76 3.25
CA SER A 2 -25.29 6.59 4.32
C SER A 2 -25.20 7.76 5.31
N PRO A 3 -26.31 8.14 6.00
CA PRO A 3 -26.28 9.18 7.02
C PRO A 3 -25.24 8.93 8.11
N LYS A 4 -25.08 7.66 8.53
CA LYS A 4 -24.09 7.24 9.53
C LYS A 4 -22.66 7.49 9.07
N LEU A 5 -22.37 7.25 7.79
CA LEU A 5 -21.02 7.49 7.25
C LEU A 5 -20.64 8.98 7.32
N LYS A 6 -21.57 9.87 6.99
CA LYS A 6 -21.35 11.33 7.09
C LYS A 6 -21.11 11.79 8.53
N GLU A 7 -21.82 11.18 9.48
CA GLU A 7 -21.64 11.47 10.91
C GLU A 7 -20.25 11.04 11.38
N CYS A 8 -19.80 9.82 11.03
CA CYS A 8 -18.46 9.35 11.34
C CYS A 8 -17.36 10.25 10.76
N GLU A 9 -17.51 10.68 9.50
CA GLU A 9 -16.58 11.60 8.85
C GLU A 9 -16.51 12.94 9.59
N ALA A 10 -17.67 13.53 9.92
CA ALA A 10 -17.72 14.79 10.64
C ALA A 10 -17.11 14.71 12.05
N LEU A 11 -17.23 13.56 12.73
CA LEU A 11 -16.60 13.33 14.03
C LEU A 11 -15.08 13.14 13.89
N ALA A 12 -14.62 12.36 12.91
CA ALA A 12 -13.20 12.15 12.66
C ALA A 12 -12.48 13.46 12.34
N LEU A 13 -13.08 14.35 11.54
CA LEU A 13 -12.50 15.64 11.18
C LEU A 13 -12.34 16.61 12.37
N LYS A 14 -13.06 16.38 13.48
CA LYS A 14 -12.92 17.17 14.72
C LYS A 14 -11.72 16.73 15.58
N LEU A 15 -11.16 15.54 15.34
CA LEU A 15 -10.01 15.05 16.11
C LEU A 15 -8.73 15.83 15.75
N PRO A 16 -7.76 15.95 16.69
CA PRO A 16 -6.41 16.42 16.38
C PRO A 16 -5.75 15.61 15.26
N SER A 17 -4.80 16.23 14.54
CA SER A 17 -4.13 15.59 13.39
C SER A 17 -3.53 14.21 13.69
N ARG A 18 -2.91 14.06 14.86
CA ARG A 18 -2.31 12.79 15.30
C ARG A 18 -3.35 11.69 15.50
N GLU A 19 -4.47 12.02 16.13
CA GLU A 19 -5.54 11.05 16.39
C GLU A 19 -6.25 10.65 15.09
N ARG A 20 -6.43 11.60 14.15
CA ARG A 20 -6.92 11.28 12.80
C ARG A 20 -5.99 10.32 12.07
N ALA A 21 -4.67 10.49 12.18
CA ALA A 21 -3.72 9.59 11.54
C ALA A 21 -3.83 8.16 12.09
N VAL A 22 -3.94 8.00 13.42
CA VAL A 22 -4.14 6.69 14.06
C VAL A 22 -5.47 6.06 13.63
N LEU A 23 -6.56 6.85 13.57
CA LEU A 23 -7.84 6.34 13.09
C LEU A 23 -7.77 5.91 11.62
N ALA A 24 -7.08 6.67 10.77
CA ALA A 24 -6.87 6.32 9.37
C ALA A 24 -6.07 5.02 9.23
N GLU A 25 -5.02 4.83 10.04
CA GLU A 25 -4.24 3.59 10.09
C GLU A 25 -5.11 2.38 10.41
N HIS A 26 -5.93 2.45 11.47
CA HIS A 26 -6.84 1.36 11.83
C HIS A 26 -7.89 1.08 10.75
N LEU A 27 -8.45 2.12 10.12
CA LEU A 27 -9.42 1.94 9.06
C LEU A 27 -8.79 1.30 7.83
N ILE A 28 -7.58 1.70 7.45
CA ILE A 28 -6.83 1.09 6.35
C ILE A 28 -6.54 -0.37 6.68
N ALA A 29 -6.01 -0.66 7.86
CA ALA A 29 -5.74 -2.04 8.30
C ALA A 29 -7.01 -2.90 8.34
N SER A 30 -8.19 -2.31 8.60
CA SER A 30 -9.46 -3.05 8.57
C SER A 30 -9.92 -3.43 7.15
N LEU A 31 -9.35 -2.82 6.11
CA LEU A 31 -9.61 -3.16 4.72
C LEU A 31 -8.70 -4.28 4.21
N ASP A 32 -7.63 -4.61 4.95
CA ASP A 32 -6.76 -5.72 4.60
C ASP A 32 -7.48 -7.04 4.91
N GLU A 33 -7.98 -7.70 3.87
CA GLU A 33 -8.70 -8.99 3.97
C GLU A 33 -7.76 -10.17 4.23
N LEU A 34 -6.46 -9.98 3.95
CA LEU A 34 -5.41 -10.97 4.13
C LEU A 34 -4.62 -10.65 5.40
N ASP A 35 -4.32 -11.68 6.18
CA ASP A 35 -3.38 -11.53 7.28
C ASP A 35 -1.95 -11.28 6.76
N ASP A 36 -1.08 -10.81 7.65
CA ASP A 36 0.31 -10.49 7.32
C ASP A 36 1.07 -11.67 6.71
N ALA A 37 0.76 -12.90 7.15
CA ALA A 37 1.43 -14.10 6.68
C ALA A 37 1.02 -14.46 5.24
N GLU A 38 -0.25 -14.31 4.91
CA GLU A 38 -0.77 -14.53 3.57
C GLU A 38 -0.30 -13.44 2.60
N ASN A 39 -0.23 -12.18 3.07
CA ASN A 39 0.41 -11.10 2.32
C ASN A 39 1.89 -11.41 2.04
N GLU A 40 2.65 -11.83 3.05
CA GLU A 40 4.05 -12.22 2.89
C GLU A 40 4.21 -13.36 1.89
N ARG A 41 3.36 -14.39 1.97
CA ARG A 41 3.35 -15.52 1.02
C ARG A 41 3.15 -15.05 -0.42
N LEU A 42 2.16 -14.19 -0.67
CA LEU A 42 1.87 -13.66 -2.02
C LEU A 42 3.03 -12.81 -2.55
N TRP A 43 3.65 -11.98 -1.70
CA TRP A 43 4.81 -11.19 -2.08
C TRP A 43 6.03 -12.05 -2.44
N LEU A 44 6.28 -13.13 -1.69
CA LEU A 44 7.35 -14.08 -1.98
C LEU A 44 7.11 -14.81 -3.31
N GLU A 45 5.88 -15.22 -3.58
CA GLU A 45 5.50 -15.86 -4.84
C GLU A 45 5.72 -14.93 -6.03
N GLU A 46 5.27 -13.68 -5.92
CA GLU A 46 5.43 -12.67 -6.96
C GLU A 46 6.91 -12.31 -7.17
N ALA A 47 7.69 -12.17 -6.09
CA ALA A 47 9.13 -11.90 -6.17
C ALA A 47 9.87 -13.04 -6.88
N ASN A 48 9.57 -14.29 -6.53
CA ASN A 48 10.15 -15.45 -7.21
C ASN A 48 9.73 -15.52 -8.68
N ARG A 49 8.44 -15.29 -9.00
CA ARG A 49 7.95 -15.26 -10.39
C ARG A 49 8.72 -14.26 -11.23
N ARG A 50 8.85 -13.01 -10.76
CA ARG A 50 9.61 -11.95 -11.45
C ARG A 50 11.08 -12.30 -11.61
N TYR A 51 11.70 -12.86 -10.58
CA TYR A 51 13.10 -13.28 -10.64
C TYR A 51 13.32 -14.34 -11.73
N GLN A 52 12.44 -15.33 -11.84
CA GLN A 52 12.54 -16.35 -12.89
C GLN A 52 12.33 -15.76 -14.29
N GLU A 53 11.38 -14.85 -14.48
CA GLU A 53 11.17 -14.16 -15.75
C GLU A 53 12.38 -13.31 -16.17
N TYR A 54 13.03 -12.65 -15.20
CA TYR A 54 14.27 -11.91 -15.44
C TYR A 54 15.40 -12.85 -15.86
N LYS A 55 15.60 -13.97 -15.14
CA LYS A 55 16.61 -14.97 -15.52
C LYS A 55 16.38 -15.58 -16.90
N LYS A 56 15.12 -15.74 -17.31
CA LYS A 56 14.74 -16.22 -18.65
C LYS A 56 14.89 -15.15 -19.74
N GLY A 57 15.13 -13.89 -19.37
CA GLY A 57 15.18 -12.76 -20.30
C GLY A 57 13.82 -12.30 -20.81
N THR A 58 12.73 -12.77 -20.21
CA THR A 58 11.36 -12.36 -20.57
C THR A 58 11.05 -10.95 -20.10
N ILE A 59 11.67 -10.53 -19.00
CA ILE A 59 11.61 -9.14 -18.52
C ILE A 59 13.02 -8.58 -18.34
N GLY A 60 13.20 -7.29 -18.63
CA GLY A 60 14.47 -6.58 -18.46
C GLY A 60 14.60 -5.94 -17.08
N ALA A 61 15.84 -5.66 -16.67
CA ALA A 61 16.11 -4.82 -15.50
C ALA A 61 16.03 -3.34 -15.86
N ARG A 62 15.73 -2.50 -14.86
CA ARG A 62 15.85 -1.04 -14.94
C ARG A 62 17.00 -0.58 -14.05
N ASP A 63 17.65 0.51 -14.45
CA ASP A 63 18.67 1.14 -13.61
C ASP A 63 18.05 1.64 -12.30
N ALA A 64 18.69 1.31 -11.17
CA ALA A 64 18.18 1.66 -9.85
C ALA A 64 18.04 3.17 -9.65
N LYS A 65 18.91 3.98 -10.26
CA LYS A 65 18.86 5.44 -10.18
C LYS A 65 17.59 5.99 -10.82
N ASP A 66 17.22 5.45 -11.97
CA ASP A 66 15.99 5.85 -12.67
C ASP A 66 14.75 5.44 -11.89
N VAL A 67 14.71 4.20 -11.39
CA VAL A 67 13.59 3.69 -10.57
C VAL A 67 13.39 4.56 -9.32
N LEU A 68 14.46 4.88 -8.59
CA LEU A 68 14.37 5.69 -7.38
C LEU A 68 13.99 7.14 -7.66
N ARG A 69 14.45 7.71 -8.78
CA ARG A 69 14.03 9.04 -9.24
C ARG A 69 12.52 9.07 -9.48
N ASP A 70 12.02 8.13 -10.27
CA ASP A 70 10.61 8.08 -10.67
C ASP A 70 9.69 7.85 -9.47
N ALA A 71 10.06 6.93 -8.56
CA ALA A 71 9.29 6.65 -7.35
C ALA A 71 9.16 7.90 -6.44
N ARG A 72 10.24 8.67 -6.26
CA ARG A 72 10.19 9.91 -5.48
C ARG A 72 9.35 10.99 -6.17
N ALA A 73 9.34 11.04 -7.50
CA ALA A 73 8.51 11.98 -8.24
C ALA A 73 7.02 11.66 -8.09
N ALA A 74 6.64 10.39 -7.94
CA ALA A 74 5.24 9.96 -7.79
C ALA A 74 4.63 10.23 -6.41
N ILE A 75 5.43 10.58 -5.41
CA ILE A 75 4.98 10.84 -4.02
C ILE A 75 4.91 12.38 -3.74
N ARG A 76 5.21 13.21 -4.74
CA ARG A 76 5.05 14.68 -4.68
C ARG A 76 3.75 15.12 -5.33
#